data_AF-A0A930ZKS9-F1
#
_entry.id   AF-A0A930ZKS9-F1
#
_cell.length_a   1.000
_cell.length_b   1.000
_cell.length_c   1.000
_cell.angle_alpha   90.00
_cell.angle_beta   90.00
_cell.angle_gamma   90.00
#
_symmetry.space_group_name_H-M   'P 1'
#
loop_
_entity.id
_entity.type
_entity.pdbx_description
1 polymer ?
#
loop_
_entity_poly.entity_id
_entity_poly.type
_entity_poly.pdbx_seq_one_letter_code
_entity_poly.pdbx_strand_id
1 'polypeptide(L)'
;MGQTLDQLRRIARRGRKRGLCLHFVTQSPQHLPPELYELANNKIVHQVTGAENLRTLKAAAGSVSEGVWADVPALGRGRAVIVSSQYPHPLVARIRPAASRRNYSA
;
A
#
# COMPACT_ATOMS: atom_id res chain seq x y z
N MET A 1 -7.84 21.46 0.16
CA MET A 1 -7.49 20.02 0.08
C MET A 1 -8.71 19.09 0.04
N GLY A 2 -9.82 19.39 0.73
CA GLY A 2 -11.01 18.51 0.74
C GLY A 2 -11.56 18.16 -0.66
N GLN A 3 -11.66 19.15 -1.54
CA GLN A 3 -12.19 18.94 -2.90
C GLN A 3 -11.36 17.93 -3.73
N THR A 4 -10.03 17.94 -3.61
CA THR A 4 -9.15 16.98 -4.29
C THR A 4 -9.40 15.57 -3.77
N LEU A 5 -9.54 15.43 -2.45
CA LEU A 5 -9.79 14.13 -1.83
C LEU A 5 -11.13 13.54 -2.24
N ASP A 6 -12.15 14.39 -2.38
CA ASP A 6 -13.47 13.95 -2.85
C ASP A 6 -13.44 13.50 -4.32
N GLN A 7 -12.63 14.16 -5.17
CA GLN A 7 -12.39 13.65 -6.52
C GLN A 7 -11.62 12.32 -6.52
N LEU A 8 -10.61 12.16 -5.66
CA LEU A 8 -9.88 10.90 -5.52
C LEU A 8 -10.80 9.77 -5.06
N ARG A 9 -11.70 10.02 -4.09
CA ARG A 9 -12.75 9.08 -3.68
C ARG A 9 -13.68 8.71 -4.82
N ARG A 10 -14.11 9.70 -5.61
CA ARG A 10 -14.95 9.46 -6.80
C ARG A 10 -14.24 8.57 -7.82
N ILE A 11 -12.95 8.81 -8.07
CA ILE A 11 -12.12 7.99 -8.97
C ILE A 11 -11.95 6.59 -8.38
N ALA A 12 -11.62 6.44 -7.10
CA ALA A 12 -11.47 5.14 -6.45
C ALA A 12 -12.75 4.29 -6.56
N ARG A 13 -13.94 4.90 -6.38
CA ARG A 13 -15.24 4.21 -6.46
C ARG A 13 -15.68 3.88 -7.89
N ARG A 14 -15.39 4.73 -8.88
CA ARG A 14 -15.97 4.65 -10.25
C ARG A 14 -14.96 4.38 -11.36
N GLY A 15 -13.66 4.47 -11.07
CA GLY A 15 -12.56 4.38 -12.02
C GLY A 15 -12.49 3.01 -12.71
N ARG A 16 -12.78 1.94 -11.98
CA ARG A 16 -12.81 0.56 -12.53
C ARG A 16 -13.74 0.42 -13.74
N LYS A 17 -14.91 1.06 -13.73
CA LYS A 17 -15.86 1.04 -14.86
C LYS A 17 -15.34 1.75 -16.11
N ARG A 18 -14.24 2.51 -15.99
CA ARG A 18 -13.62 3.30 -17.05
C ARG A 18 -12.20 2.83 -17.37
N GLY A 19 -11.78 1.66 -16.87
CA GLY A 19 -10.42 1.16 -17.06
C GLY A 19 -9.34 1.99 -16.36
N LEU A 20 -9.70 2.82 -15.39
CA LEU A 20 -8.74 3.64 -14.65
C LEU A 20 -8.18 2.86 -13.46
N CYS A 21 -6.86 2.96 -13.28
CA CYS A 21 -6.15 2.44 -12.12
C CYS A 21 -5.62 3.59 -11.26
N LEU A 22 -5.78 3.49 -9.94
CA LEU A 22 -5.33 4.49 -8.98
C LEU A 22 -4.39 3.84 -7.98
N HIS A 23 -3.21 4.44 -7.81
CA HIS A 23 -2.18 3.99 -6.88
C HIS A 23 -1.86 5.12 -5.89
N PHE A 24 -1.91 4.81 -4.60
CA PHE A 24 -1.46 5.71 -3.55
C PHE A 24 -0.07 5.27 -3.06
N VAL A 25 0.85 6.23 -2.95
CA VAL A 25 2.21 6.01 -2.42
C VAL A 25 2.41 6.98 -1.26
N THR A 26 2.65 6.45 -0.06
CA THR A 26 2.79 7.26 1.16
C THR A 26 3.76 6.61 2.15
N GLN A 27 4.45 7.46 2.92
CA GLN A 27 5.25 7.04 4.08
C GLN A 27 4.47 7.15 5.40
N SER A 28 3.33 7.84 5.38
CA SER A 28 2.45 8.09 6.52
C SER A 28 1.04 7.58 6.21
N PRO A 29 0.82 6.25 6.28
CA PRO A 29 -0.46 5.67 5.93
C PRO A 29 -1.63 6.16 6.81
N GLN A 30 -1.39 6.54 8.05
CA GLN A 30 -2.40 7.07 8.98
C GLN A 30 -3.10 8.35 8.48
N HIS A 31 -2.46 9.12 7.60
CA HIS A 31 -3.04 10.33 7.03
C HIS A 31 -3.95 10.10 5.82
N LEU A 32 -3.96 8.87 5.26
CA LEU A 32 -4.85 8.54 4.16
C LEU A 32 -6.21 8.10 4.72
N PRO A 33 -7.34 8.57 4.15
CA PRO A 33 -8.65 8.16 4.61
C PRO A 33 -8.86 6.64 4.59
N PRO A 34 -9.47 6.06 5.64
CA PRO A 34 -9.75 4.62 5.74
C PRO A 34 -10.46 4.05 4.50
N GLU A 35 -11.44 4.79 3.97
CA GLU A 35 -12.19 4.43 2.75
C GLU A 35 -11.28 4.12 1.55
N LEU A 36 -10.16 4.83 1.39
CA LEU A 36 -9.25 4.59 0.27
C LEU A 36 -8.51 3.26 0.42
N TYR A 37 -8.27 2.80 1.65
CA TYR A 37 -7.69 1.48 1.92
C TYR A 37 -8.64 0.33 1.64
N GLU A 38 -9.93 0.52 1.91
CA GLU A 38 -10.98 -0.45 1.61
C GLU A 38 -11.18 -0.61 0.10
N LEU A 39 -11.09 0.49 -0.65
CA LEU A 39 -11.19 0.48 -2.12
C LEU A 39 -9.90 -0.02 -2.80
N ALA A 40 -8.77 -0.03 -2.08
CA ALA A 40 -7.48 -0.50 -2.59
C ALA A 40 -7.33 -2.02 -2.42
N ASN A 41 -7.64 -2.77 -3.48
CA ASN A 41 -7.55 -4.24 -3.50
C ASN A 41 -6.13 -4.79 -3.36
N ASN A 42 -5.13 -4.01 -3.77
CA ASN A 42 -3.73 -4.42 -3.79
C ASN A 42 -2.90 -3.47 -2.91
N LYS A 43 -2.04 -4.05 -2.08
CA LYS A 43 -1.20 -3.34 -1.13
C LYS A 43 0.22 -3.88 -1.23
N ILE A 44 1.18 -2.98 -1.39
CA ILE A 44 2.61 -3.29 -1.39
C ILE A 44 3.20 -2.56 -0.19
N VAL A 45 3.52 -3.29 0.87
CA VAL A 45 3.97 -2.77 2.14
C VAL A 45 5.47 -3.01 2.26
N HIS A 46 6.25 -1.94 2.11
CA HIS A 46 7.67 -1.94 2.40
C HIS A 46 7.93 -1.90 3.91
N GLN A 47 9.20 -1.75 4.32
CA GLN A 47 9.55 -1.58 5.72
C GLN A 47 8.78 -0.41 6.36
N VAL A 48 8.07 -0.69 7.45
CA VAL A 48 7.35 0.29 8.25
C VAL A 48 7.60 0.00 9.72
N THR A 49 8.10 0.99 10.46
CA THR A 49 8.49 0.84 11.88
C THR A 49 7.51 1.49 12.85
N GLY A 50 6.73 2.49 12.41
CA GLY A 50 5.79 3.21 13.26
C GLY A 50 4.59 2.35 13.69
N ALA A 51 4.32 2.29 15.00
CA ALA A 51 3.23 1.47 15.55
C ALA A 51 1.85 1.88 15.02
N GLU A 52 1.58 3.18 14.88
CA GLU A 52 0.34 3.69 14.31
C GLU A 52 0.21 3.30 12.83
N ASN A 53 1.28 3.50 12.06
CA ASN A 53 1.32 3.13 10.65
C ASN A 53 1.05 1.63 10.44
N LEU A 54 1.67 0.79 11.26
CA LEU A 54 1.44 -0.65 11.25
C LEU A 54 -0.01 -0.98 11.60
N ARG A 55 -0.59 -0.34 12.60
CA ARG A 55 -2.01 -0.53 12.96
C ARG A 55 -2.95 -0.18 11.81
N THR A 56 -2.74 0.97 11.15
CA THR A 56 -3.55 1.37 9.98
C THR A 56 -3.44 0.34 8.85
N LEU A 57 -2.23 -0.13 8.54
CA LEU A 57 -2.00 -1.11 7.48
C LEU A 57 -2.57 -2.49 7.83
N LYS A 58 -2.46 -2.92 9.10
CA LYS A 58 -3.06 -4.16 9.62
C LYS A 58 -4.58 -4.16 9.44
N ALA A 59 -5.23 -3.09 9.89
CA ALA A 59 -6.67 -2.93 9.75
C ALA A 59 -7.11 -2.96 8.28
N ALA A 60 -6.28 -2.42 7.39
CA ALA A 60 -6.56 -2.32 5.96
C ALA A 60 -6.32 -3.61 5.15
N ALA A 61 -5.44 -4.52 5.60
CA ALA A 61 -5.03 -5.67 4.79
C ALA A 61 -5.89 -6.93 4.97
N GLY A 62 -6.89 -6.91 5.85
CA GLY A 62 -7.75 -8.05 6.11
C GLY A 62 -7.00 -9.22 6.76
N SER A 63 -7.25 -10.43 6.28
CA SER A 63 -6.71 -11.68 6.83
C SER A 63 -5.25 -11.92 6.46
N VAL A 64 -4.35 -11.17 7.07
CA VAL A 64 -2.88 -11.37 7.07
C VAL A 64 -2.47 -11.87 8.45
N SER A 65 -1.64 -12.91 8.52
CA SER A 65 -1.20 -13.46 9.81
C SER A 65 -0.31 -12.48 10.58
N GLU A 66 -0.37 -12.55 11.91
CA GLU A 66 0.44 -11.65 12.75
C GLU A 66 1.95 -11.87 12.62
N GLY A 67 2.39 -13.09 12.25
CA GLY A 67 3.79 -13.36 11.95
C GLY A 67 4.31 -12.52 10.78
N VAL A 68 3.53 -12.43 9.69
CA VAL A 68 3.92 -11.60 8.53
C VAL A 68 4.03 -10.13 8.92
N TRP A 69 3.15 -9.65 9.80
CA TRP A 69 3.22 -8.28 10.29
C TRP A 69 4.38 -8.02 11.25
N ALA A 70 4.78 -9.02 12.05
CA ALA A 70 5.94 -8.93 12.91
C ALA A 70 7.24 -8.77 12.09
N ASP A 71 7.27 -9.29 10.86
CA ASP A 71 8.42 -9.18 9.95
C ASP A 71 8.50 -7.81 9.25
N VAL A 72 7.39 -7.09 9.08
CA VAL A 72 7.33 -5.82 8.32
C VAL A 72 8.36 -4.78 8.81
N PRO A 73 8.53 -4.53 10.12
CA PRO A 73 9.54 -3.60 10.62
C PRO A 73 10.99 -4.01 10.32
N ALA A 74 11.24 -5.31 10.17
CA ALA A 74 12.56 -5.88 9.91
C ALA A 74 12.87 -6.05 8.42
N LEU A 75 11.95 -5.69 7.51
CA LEU A 75 12.19 -5.78 6.08
C LEU A 75 13.37 -4.89 5.66
N GLY A 76 14.37 -5.49 5.03
CA GLY A 76 15.45 -4.73 4.41
C GLY A 76 14.98 -3.92 3.19
N ARG A 77 15.80 -2.95 2.77
CA ARG A 77 15.54 -2.13 1.57
C ARG A 77 15.25 -3.01 0.35
N GLY A 78 14.19 -2.66 -0.37
CA GLY A 78 13.74 -3.40 -1.56
C GLY A 78 12.97 -4.68 -1.24
N ARG A 79 12.70 -5.03 0.02
CA ARG A 79 11.73 -6.08 0.37
C ARG A 79 10.36 -5.48 0.66
N ALA A 80 9.31 -6.25 0.38
CA ALA A 80 7.93 -5.87 0.65
C ALA A 80 7.04 -7.08 0.93
N VAL A 81 6.00 -6.87 1.71
CA VAL A 81 4.82 -7.75 1.79
C VAL A 81 3.81 -7.27 0.76
N ILE A 82 3.31 -8.19 -0.06
CA ILE A 82 2.30 -7.93 -1.09
C ILE A 82 1.01 -8.62 -0.67
N VAL A 83 -0.05 -7.84 -0.52
CA VAL A 83 -1.41 -8.33 -0.26
C VAL A 83 -2.25 -7.98 -1.48
N SER A 84 -2.89 -8.97 -2.07
CA SER A 84 -3.71 -8.78 -3.27
C SER A 84 -4.85 -9.77 -3.25
N SER A 85 -6.01 -9.35 -3.74
CA SER A 85 -7.15 -10.24 -3.97
C SER A 85 -6.89 -11.34 -5.00
N GLN A 86 -5.78 -11.28 -5.75
CA GLN A 86 -5.39 -12.32 -6.71
C GLN A 86 -4.67 -13.50 -6.06
N TYR A 87 -4.14 -13.34 -4.84
CA TYR A 87 -3.40 -14.37 -4.13
C TYR A 87 -4.14 -14.75 -2.84
N PRO A 88 -4.25 -16.05 -2.51
CA PRO A 88 -4.93 -16.49 -1.29
C PRO A 88 -4.14 -16.14 -0.02
N HIS A 89 -2.83 -15.91 -0.16
CA HIS A 89 -1.93 -15.61 0.95
C HIS A 89 -1.02 -14.41 0.61
N PRO A 90 -0.55 -13.67 1.62
CA PRO A 90 0.43 -12.60 1.43
C PRO A 90 1.74 -13.13 0.86
N LEU A 91 2.37 -12.35 -0.02
CA LEU A 91 3.66 -12.69 -0.61
C LEU A 91 4.75 -11.80 -0.05
N VAL A 92 5.85 -12.38 0.41
CA VAL A 92 7.06 -11.62 0.76
C VAL A 92 8.00 -11.66 -0.45
N ALA A 93 8.24 -10.50 -1.06
CA ALA A 93 9.01 -10.41 -2.31
C ALA A 93 10.16 -9.39 -2.22
N ARG A 94 11.19 -9.62 -3.03
CA ARG A 94 12.24 -8.63 -3.32
C ARG A 94 11.84 -7.86 -4.58
N ILE A 95 11.63 -6.56 -4.44
CA ILE A 95 11.31 -5.64 -5.53
C ILE A 95 12.61 -5.30 -6.26
N ARG A 96 12.61 -5.52 -7.58
CA ARG A 96 13.75 -5.16 -8.42
C ARG A 96 13.98 -3.64 -8.39
N PRO A 97 15.24 -3.17 -8.47
CA PRO A 97 15.51 -1.76 -8.69
C PRO A 97 14.78 -1.24 -9.94
N ALA A 98 14.36 0.03 -9.88
CA ALA A 98 13.73 0.69 -11.01
C ALA A 98 14.72 0.72 -12.20
N ALA A 99 14.29 0.24 -13.36
CA ALA A 99 15.10 0.31 -14.59
C ALA A 99 15.19 1.75 -15.14
N SER A 100 14.27 2.61 -14.71
CA SER A 100 14.24 4.03 -15.07
C SER A 100 15.46 4.74 -14.47
N ARG A 101 16.31 5.30 -15.34
CA ARG A 101 17.42 6.20 -14.97
C ARG A 101 16.93 7.63 -14.67
N ARG A 102 15.75 7.79 -14.04
CA ARG A 102 15.36 9.12 -13.53
C ARG A 102 16.25 9.42 -12.32
N ASN A 103 17.19 10.33 -12.54
CA ASN A 103 18.17 10.86 -11.61
C ASN A 103 17.59 11.03 -10.19
N TYR A 104 17.97 10.15 -9.28
CA TYR A 104 18.20 10.57 -7.90
C TYR A 104 19.72 10.68 -7.78
N SER A 105 20.23 11.90 -7.98
CA SER A 105 21.54 12.29 -7.49
C SER A 105 21.54 12.04 -5.99
N ALA A 106 22.37 11.10 -5.54
CA ALA A 106 22.69 10.91 -4.13
C ALA A 106 23.53 12.08 -3.62
#